data_AF-A0A1W1HR71-F1
#
_entry.id   AF-A0A1W1HR71-F1
#
_cell.length_a   1.000
_cell.length_b   1.000
_cell.length_c   1.000
_cell.angle_alpha   90.00
_cell.angle_beta   90.00
_cell.angle_gamma   90.00
#
_symmetry.space_group_name_H-M   'P 1'
#
loop_
_entity.id
_entity.type
_entity.pdbx_description
1 polymer ?
#
loop_
_entity_poly.entity_id
_entity_poly.type
_entity_poly.pdbx_seq_one_letter_code
_entity_poly.pdbx_strand_id
1 'polypeptide(L)'
;MKETDAEKLALLHERFCDVCLVEKEVWTEIYMPRTFKDGTAVRTNLQDKYDVIIDDQAVEDALEANIPLGKAALSAAIQEYRTHVTFVKKA
;
A
#
# COMPACT_ATOMS: atom_id res chain seq x y z
N MET A 1 -10.84 7.06 -7.67
CA MET A 1 -11.14 8.01 -6.55
C MET A 1 -10.00 7.92 -5.55
N LYS A 2 -9.40 9.04 -5.12
CA LYS A 2 -8.31 9.01 -4.11
C LYS A 2 -8.89 8.59 -2.75
N GLU A 3 -8.27 7.61 -2.11
CA GLU A 3 -8.70 7.18 -0.77
C GLU A 3 -8.14 8.14 0.28
N THR A 4 -9.00 8.58 1.19
CA THR A 4 -8.67 9.56 2.26
C THR A 4 -9.03 9.05 3.65
N ASP A 5 -9.71 7.92 3.72
CA ASP A 5 -10.12 7.29 4.97
C ASP A 5 -8.89 6.68 5.69
N ALA A 6 -8.67 7.08 6.93
CA ALA A 6 -7.47 6.70 7.68
C ALA A 6 -7.38 5.20 7.96
N GLU A 7 -8.51 4.54 8.23
CA GLU A 7 -8.55 3.10 8.48
C GLU A 7 -8.21 2.32 7.21
N LYS A 8 -8.84 2.70 6.09
CA LYS A 8 -8.54 2.08 4.79
C LYS A 8 -7.12 2.35 4.32
N LEU A 9 -6.59 3.57 4.52
CA LEU A 9 -5.20 3.88 4.20
C LEU A 9 -4.27 2.95 4.97
N ALA A 10 -4.48 2.73 6.28
CA ALA A 10 -3.67 1.80 7.05
C ALA A 10 -3.67 0.39 6.45
N LEU A 11 -4.83 -0.11 6.00
CA LEU A 11 -4.93 -1.40 5.32
C LEU A 11 -4.23 -1.43 3.97
N LEU A 12 -4.32 -0.35 3.20
CA LEU A 12 -3.66 -0.19 1.90
C LEU A 12 -2.14 -0.16 2.05
N HIS A 13 -1.61 0.57 3.03
CA HIS A 13 -0.17 0.58 3.34
C HIS A 13 0.33 -0.80 3.77
N GLU A 14 -0.42 -1.52 4.62
CA GLU A 14 -0.09 -2.90 5.00
C GLU A 14 -0.07 -3.81 3.77
N ARG A 15 -1.12 -3.73 2.94
CA ARG A 15 -1.24 -4.56 1.74
C ARG A 15 -0.14 -4.26 0.72
N PHE A 16 0.17 -2.99 0.52
CA PHE A 16 1.26 -2.54 -0.34
C PHE A 16 2.60 -3.11 0.10
N CYS A 17 2.89 -3.07 1.41
CA CYS A 17 4.07 -3.68 2.00
C CYS A 17 4.14 -5.19 1.71
N ASP A 18 3.04 -5.93 1.95
CA ASP A 18 3.01 -7.37 1.70
C ASP A 18 3.22 -7.71 0.21
N VAL A 19 2.61 -6.96 -0.71
CA VAL A 19 2.77 -7.19 -2.16
C VAL A 19 4.22 -6.95 -2.58
N CYS A 20 4.82 -5.83 -2.17
CA CYS A 20 6.20 -5.50 -2.51
C CYS A 20 7.19 -6.57 -2.02
N LEU A 21 6.93 -7.17 -0.85
CA LEU A 21 7.79 -8.22 -0.30
C LEU A 21 7.65 -9.57 -0.99
N VAL A 22 6.45 -9.88 -1.50
CA VAL A 22 6.16 -11.14 -2.20
C VAL A 22 6.77 -11.10 -3.60
N GLU A 23 6.49 -10.03 -4.34
CA GLU A 23 6.93 -9.87 -5.72
C GLU A 23 8.38 -9.35 -5.82
N LYS A 24 8.94 -8.88 -4.71
CA LYS A 24 10.31 -8.34 -4.60
C LYS A 24 10.56 -7.08 -5.44
N GLU A 25 9.53 -6.32 -5.73
CA GLU A 25 9.58 -5.04 -6.46
C GLU A 25 8.53 -4.07 -5.92
N VAL A 26 8.68 -2.77 -6.21
CA VAL A 26 7.68 -1.77 -5.83
C VAL A 26 6.51 -1.82 -6.83
N TRP A 27 5.32 -2.20 -6.35
CA TRP A 27 4.14 -2.36 -7.20
C TRP A 27 3.29 -1.08 -7.29
N THR A 28 2.98 -0.67 -8.52
CA THR A 28 2.11 0.48 -8.80
C THR A 28 0.62 0.14 -8.78
N GLU A 29 0.25 -1.13 -8.64
CA GLU A 29 -1.15 -1.57 -8.54
C GLU A 29 -1.30 -2.65 -7.47
N ILE A 30 -2.26 -2.49 -6.56
CA ILE A 30 -2.58 -3.49 -5.52
C ILE A 30 -4.06 -3.86 -5.51
N TYR A 31 -4.30 -5.12 -5.16
CA TYR A 31 -5.64 -5.69 -5.02
C TYR A 31 -5.97 -5.80 -3.53
N MET A 32 -7.14 -5.30 -3.17
CA MET A 32 -7.66 -5.30 -1.80
C MET A 32 -8.70 -6.42 -1.62
N PRO A 33 -8.33 -7.54 -0.99
CA PRO A 33 -9.27 -8.63 -0.68
C PRO A 33 -10.13 -8.33 0.56
N ARG A 34 -9.87 -7.21 1.23
CA ARG A 34 -10.52 -6.79 2.48
C ARG A 34 -10.90 -5.31 2.38
N THR A 35 -11.99 -4.95 3.04
CA THR A 35 -12.44 -3.57 3.19
C THR A 35 -12.77 -3.28 4.64
N PHE A 36 -12.74 -2.02 5.05
CA PHE A 36 -13.22 -1.61 6.36
C PHE A 36 -14.73 -1.44 6.34
N LYS A 37 -15.41 -2.10 7.29
CA LYS A 37 -16.84 -1.93 7.54
C LYS A 37 -17.05 -1.88 9.05
N ASP A 38 -17.60 -0.77 9.54
CA ASP A 38 -17.89 -0.55 10.96
C ASP A 38 -16.64 -0.78 11.86
N GLY A 39 -15.49 -0.21 11.48
CA GLY A 39 -14.22 -0.35 12.24
C GLY A 39 -13.59 -1.74 12.20
N THR A 40 -14.12 -2.66 11.40
CA THR A 40 -13.61 -4.03 11.26
C THR A 40 -13.19 -4.31 9.82
N ALA A 41 -11.98 -4.84 9.63
CA ALA A 41 -11.53 -5.32 8.33
C ALA A 41 -12.28 -6.62 7.97
N VAL A 42 -13.23 -6.52 7.05
CA VAL A 42 -14.02 -7.66 6.56
C VAL A 42 -13.52 -8.11 5.19
N ARG A 43 -13.44 -9.42 4.96
CA ARG A 43 -13.20 -9.94 3.60
C ARG A 43 -14.39 -9.58 2.71
N THR A 44 -14.08 -9.14 1.51
CA THR A 44 -15.09 -8.81 0.50
C THR A 44 -14.87 -9.68 -0.73
N ASN A 45 -15.94 -10.07 -1.41
CA ASN A 45 -15.87 -10.76 -2.70
C ASN A 45 -15.51 -9.79 -3.86
N LEU A 46 -15.54 -8.48 -3.60
CA LEU A 46 -15.06 -7.45 -4.50
C LEU A 46 -13.57 -7.23 -4.30
N GLN A 47 -12.76 -7.56 -5.30
CA GLN A 47 -11.34 -7.21 -5.31
C GLN A 47 -11.22 -5.77 -5.79
N ASP A 48 -11.34 -4.82 -4.86
CA ASP A 48 -11.09 -3.42 -5.19
C ASP A 48 -9.62 -3.27 -5.62
N LYS A 49 -9.41 -2.65 -6.78
CA LYS A 49 -8.07 -2.33 -7.30
C LYS A 49 -7.70 -0.91 -6.93
N TYR A 50 -6.45 -0.72 -6.53
CA TYR A 50 -5.90 0.59 -6.24
C TYR A 50 -4.60 0.78 -7.02
N ASP A 51 -4.50 1.88 -7.75
CA ASP A 51 -3.22 2.36 -8.24
C ASP A 51 -2.47 3.03 -7.07
N VAL A 52 -1.21 2.65 -6.91
CA VAL A 52 -0.25 3.24 -5.97
C VAL A 52 0.56 4.26 -6.75
N ILE A 53 0.43 5.53 -6.35
CA ILE A 53 1.14 6.65 -6.94
C ILE A 53 2.19 7.09 -5.93
N ILE A 54 3.46 7.00 -6.32
CA ILE A 54 4.58 7.57 -5.60
C ILE A 54 4.98 8.83 -6.37
N ASP A 55 4.96 9.98 -5.70
CA ASP A 55 5.24 11.28 -6.33
C ASP A 55 6.75 11.60 -6.45
N ASP A 56 7.61 10.84 -5.78
CA ASP A 56 9.07 11.03 -5.76
C ASP A 56 9.82 9.72 -6.08
N GLN A 57 10.70 9.76 -7.09
CA GLN A 57 11.53 8.63 -7.48
C GLN A 57 12.47 8.19 -6.35
N ALA A 58 12.99 9.12 -5.55
CA ALA A 58 13.88 8.79 -4.44
C ALA A 58 13.16 7.97 -3.36
N VAL A 59 11.85 8.17 -3.21
CA VAL A 59 11.00 7.36 -2.32
C VAL A 59 10.84 5.96 -2.89
N GLU A 60 10.60 5.82 -4.18
CA GLU A 60 10.51 4.51 -4.84
C GLU A 60 11.80 3.70 -4.67
N ASP A 61 12.96 4.31 -4.96
CA ASP A 61 14.28 3.71 -4.72
C ASP A 61 14.50 3.34 -3.25
N ALA A 62 14.09 4.20 -2.31
CA ALA A 62 14.21 3.91 -0.88
C ALA A 62 13.33 2.72 -0.48
N LEU A 63 12.10 2.63 -0.98
CA LEU A 63 11.23 1.50 -0.73
C LEU A 63 11.82 0.21 -1.29
N GLU A 64 12.30 0.24 -2.53
CA GLU A 64 12.93 -0.91 -3.19
C GLU A 64 14.16 -1.41 -2.42
N ALA A 65 15.03 -0.50 -1.97
CA ALA A 65 16.19 -0.83 -1.14
C ALA A 65 15.81 -1.48 0.21
N ASN A 66 14.60 -1.24 0.72
CA ASN A 66 14.09 -1.82 1.96
C ASN A 66 13.39 -3.18 1.75
N ILE A 67 12.99 -3.54 0.54
CA ILE A 67 12.40 -4.87 0.22
C ILE A 67 13.29 -6.04 0.68
N PRO A 68 14.60 -6.09 0.38
CA PRO A 68 15.45 -7.21 0.81
C PRO A 68 15.66 -7.25 2.34
N LEU A 69 15.47 -6.11 3.03
CA LEU A 69 15.58 -6.02 4.49
C LEU A 69 14.35 -6.59 5.21
N GLY A 70 13.26 -6.83 4.49
CA GLY A 70 12.06 -7.50 4.98
C GLY A 70 10.98 -6.55 5.53
N LYS A 71 9.92 -7.16 6.08
CA LYS A 71 8.66 -6.46 6.40
C LYS A 71 8.80 -5.29 7.36
N ALA A 72 9.64 -5.43 8.39
CA ALA A 72 9.81 -4.39 9.40
C ALA A 72 10.44 -3.12 8.80
N ALA A 73 11.51 -3.29 8.00
CA ALA A 73 12.21 -2.19 7.34
C ALA A 73 11.33 -1.53 6.29
N LEU A 74 10.69 -2.31 5.41
CA LEU A 74 9.80 -1.77 4.38
C LEU A 74 8.58 -1.05 4.98
N SER A 75 7.96 -1.61 6.02
CA SER A 75 6.84 -0.97 6.71
C SER A 75 7.26 0.38 7.33
N ALA A 76 8.47 0.45 7.92
CA ALA A 76 8.99 1.70 8.46
C ALA A 76 9.22 2.74 7.36
N ALA A 77 9.83 2.35 6.23
CA ALA A 77 10.02 3.24 5.09
C ALA A 77 8.69 3.72 4.50
N ILE A 78 7.69 2.84 4.33
CA ILE A 78 6.35 3.24 3.86
C ILE A 78 5.69 4.23 4.83
N GLN A 79 5.87 4.07 6.14
CA GLN A 79 5.34 5.01 7.13
C GLN A 79 6.05 6.36 7.10
N GLU A 80 7.38 6.37 6.93
CA GLU A 80 8.18 7.57 6.77
C GLU A 80 7.75 8.38 5.54
N TYR A 81 7.56 7.70 4.41
CA TYR A 81 7.18 8.31 3.14
C TYR A 81 5.68 8.26 2.83
N ARG A 82 4.82 8.04 3.85
CA ARG A 82 3.37 7.88 3.63
C ARG A 82 2.70 9.08 2.94
N THR A 83 3.29 10.27 3.06
CA THR A 83 2.82 11.49 2.38
C THR A 83 3.04 11.48 0.88
N HIS A 84 4.02 10.70 0.43
CA HIS A 84 4.43 10.51 -0.96
C HIS A 84 3.67 9.35 -1.64
N VAL A 85 3.16 8.41 -0.84
CA VAL A 85 2.40 7.25 -1.32
C VAL A 85 0.90 7.56 -1.30
N THR A 86 0.30 7.72 -2.49
CA THR A 86 -1.14 7.93 -2.66
C THR A 86 -1.81 6.70 -3.27
N PHE A 87 -2.96 6.31 -2.73
CA PHE A 87 -3.78 5.23 -3.29
C PHE A 87 -5.01 5.79 -4.03
N VAL A 88 -5.18 5.37 -5.28
CA VAL A 88 -6.32 5.76 -6.12
C VAL A 88 -7.11 4.52 -6.48
N LYS A 89 -8.34 4.43 -5.97
CA LYS A 89 -9.27 3.35 -6.33
C LYS A 89 -9.59 3.40 -7.81
N LYS A 90 -9.33 2.30 -8.53
CA LYS A 90 -9.74 2.06 -9.92
C LYS A 90 -11.23 1.72 -9.94
N ALA A 91 -11.95 2.33 -10.87
CA ALA A 91 -13.39 2.11 -11.08
C ALA A 91 -13.65 0.85 -11.90
#